data_AF-A0A527VPR5-F1
#
_entry.id   AF-A0A527VPR5-F1
#
_cell.length_a   1.000
_cell.length_b   1.000
_cell.length_c   1.000
_cell.angle_alpha   90.00
_cell.angle_beta   90.00
_cell.angle_gamma   90.00
#
_symmetry.space_group_name_H-M   'P 1'
#
loop_
_entity.id
_entity.type
_entity.pdbx_description
1 polymer ?
#
loop_
_entity_poly.entity_id
_entity_poly.type
_entity_poly.pdbx_seq_one_letter_code
_entity_poly.pdbx_strand_id
1 'polypeptide(L)'
;MLVKSANDIAMAVGENIGGSQAAFADRMNAEAARLGMVGTHFVNPNGLYSPEQYTTARDLAVLVTALRNDFPQYAPWFSIEGLAVGKKALPNYNLLIGRYPGADGMKTGFV
;
A
#
# COMPACT_ATOMS: atom_id res chain seq x y z
N MET A 1 -3.32 -1.82 -8.23
CA MET A 1 -3.02 -1.83 -6.77
C MET A 1 -3.53 -0.58 -6.06
N LEU A 2 -3.03 0.63 -6.35
CA LEU A 2 -3.31 1.84 -5.54
C LEU A 2 -4.76 2.37 -5.63
N VAL A 3 -5.35 2.43 -6.82
CA VAL A 3 -6.69 3.02 -7.04
C VAL A 3 -7.83 2.10 -6.56
N LYS A 4 -7.71 0.79 -6.79
CA LYS A 4 -8.75 -0.21 -6.50
C LYS A 4 -8.43 -1.21 -5.40
N SER A 5 -7.31 -1.05 -4.70
CA SER A 5 -6.85 -2.05 -3.72
C SER A 5 -6.86 -3.48 -4.29
N ALA A 6 -6.37 -3.63 -5.52
CA ALA A 6 -6.42 -4.90 -6.24
C ALA A 6 -5.46 -5.92 -5.59
N ASN A 7 -6.02 -6.77 -4.73
CA ASN A 7 -5.29 -7.73 -3.90
C ASN A 7 -4.62 -8.84 -4.72
N ASP A 8 -5.24 -9.22 -5.84
CA ASP A 8 -4.73 -10.14 -6.85
C ASP A 8 -3.45 -9.62 -7.53
N ILE A 9 -3.45 -8.33 -7.92
CA ILE A 9 -2.27 -7.70 -8.51
C ILE A 9 -1.16 -7.55 -7.46
N ALA A 10 -1.51 -7.22 -6.22
CA ALA A 10 -0.52 -7.15 -5.14
C ALA A 10 0.13 -8.50 -4.86
N MET A 11 -0.66 -9.60 -4.87
CA MET A 11 -0.13 -10.95 -4.75
C MET A 11 0.78 -11.32 -5.92
N ALA A 12 0.34 -11.11 -7.16
CA ALA A 12 1.12 -11.47 -8.35
C ALA A 12 2.44 -10.68 -8.43
N VAL A 13 2.43 -9.38 -8.11
CA VAL A 13 3.66 -8.57 -8.04
C VAL A 13 4.57 -9.06 -6.92
N GLY A 14 4.01 -9.35 -5.75
CA GLY A 14 4.76 -9.87 -4.60
C GLY A 14 5.44 -11.20 -4.91
N GLU A 15 4.70 -12.17 -5.43
CA GLU A 15 5.22 -13.48 -5.82
C GLU A 15 6.29 -13.38 -6.92
N ASN A 16 6.08 -12.55 -7.94
CA ASN A 16 7.06 -12.39 -9.01
C ASN A 16 8.38 -11.74 -8.51
N ILE A 17 8.28 -10.79 -7.58
CA ILE A 17 9.45 -10.10 -7.02
C ILE A 17 10.15 -10.94 -5.95
N GLY A 18 9.39 -11.65 -5.11
CA GLY A 18 9.89 -12.43 -3.98
C GLY A 18 10.17 -13.91 -4.30
N GLY A 19 9.69 -14.43 -5.42
CA GLY A 19 9.69 -15.86 -5.75
C GLY A 19 8.56 -16.64 -5.07
N SER A 20 8.03 -16.16 -3.95
CA SER A 20 6.82 -16.67 -3.29
C SER A 20 6.20 -15.60 -2.39
N GLN A 21 4.95 -15.81 -1.95
CA GLN A 21 4.30 -14.94 -0.97
C GLN A 21 5.12 -14.83 0.32
N ALA A 22 5.61 -15.96 0.86
CA ALA A 22 6.37 -15.99 2.10
C ALA A 22 7.69 -15.21 1.98
N ALA A 23 8.44 -15.46 0.91
CA ALA A 23 9.70 -14.75 0.66
C ALA A 23 9.49 -13.24 0.43
N PHE A 24 8.36 -12.83 -0.16
CA PHE A 24 8.02 -11.42 -0.26
C PHE A 24 7.63 -10.82 1.10
N ALA A 25 6.88 -11.54 1.93
CA ALA A 25 6.56 -11.12 3.29
C ALA A 25 7.83 -10.94 4.15
N ASP A 26 8.81 -11.82 4.02
CA ASP A 26 10.12 -11.68 4.67
C ASP A 26 10.83 -10.38 4.27
N ARG A 27 10.78 -10.03 2.98
CA ARG A 27 11.33 -8.76 2.49
C ARG A 27 10.56 -7.55 3.04
N MET A 28 9.24 -7.63 3.12
CA MET A 28 8.43 -6.57 3.74
C MET A 28 8.81 -6.38 5.21
N ASN A 29 9.01 -7.47 5.94
CA ASN A 29 9.43 -7.44 7.35
C ASN A 29 10.87 -6.92 7.52
N ALA A 30 11.78 -7.26 6.61
CA ALA A 30 13.13 -6.71 6.60
C ALA A 30 13.14 -5.19 6.40
N GLU A 31 12.32 -4.68 5.47
CA GLU A 31 12.15 -3.23 5.29
C GLU A 31 11.46 -2.57 6.48
N ALA A 32 10.44 -3.20 7.07
CA ALA A 32 9.79 -2.71 8.29
C ALA A 32 10.81 -2.57 9.43
N ALA A 33 11.68 -3.57 9.62
CA ALA A 33 12.76 -3.53 10.60
C ALA A 33 13.77 -2.41 10.28
N ARG A 34 14.19 -2.27 9.01
CA ARG A 34 15.11 -1.21 8.57
C ARG A 34 14.55 0.20 8.84
N LEU A 35 13.24 0.39 8.70
CA LEU A 35 12.54 1.64 8.95
C LEU A 35 12.21 1.87 10.44
N GLY A 36 12.43 0.89 11.32
CA GLY A 36 12.11 0.98 12.75
C GLY A 36 10.61 0.81 13.07
N MET A 37 9.88 0.10 12.21
CA MET A 37 8.46 -0.23 12.38
C MET A 37 8.27 -1.41 13.34
N VAL A 38 8.63 -1.22 14.61
CA VAL A 38 8.73 -2.29 15.63
C VAL A 38 7.39 -2.91 16.05
N GLY A 39 6.25 -2.28 15.72
CA GLY A 39 4.91 -2.78 15.98
C GLY A 39 4.24 -3.33 14.73
N THR A 40 5.01 -3.79 13.74
CA THR A 40 4.50 -4.26 12.45
C THR A 40 5.02 -5.65 12.09
N HIS A 41 4.12 -6.52 11.63
CA HIS A 41 4.44 -7.80 11.01
C HIS A 41 3.53 -8.06 9.81
N PHE A 42 4.13 -8.38 8.67
CA PHE A 42 3.45 -8.73 7.43
C PHE A 42 3.57 -10.23 7.14
N VAL A 43 2.48 -10.84 6.69
CA VAL A 43 2.48 -12.25 6.23
C VAL A 43 1.98 -12.40 4.79
N ASN A 44 1.48 -11.31 4.20
CA ASN A 44 1.06 -11.27 2.80
C ASN A 44 1.27 -9.88 2.18
N PRO A 45 1.39 -9.81 0.84
CA PRO A 45 1.60 -8.55 0.11
C PRO A 45 0.34 -7.70 -0.05
N ASN A 46 -0.85 -8.23 0.26
CA ASN A 46 -2.12 -7.63 -0.18
C ASN A 46 -3.00 -7.10 0.95
N GLY A 47 -2.66 -7.36 2.21
CA GLY A 47 -3.43 -6.89 3.36
C GLY A 47 -4.61 -7.77 3.76
N LEU A 48 -4.81 -8.94 3.13
CA LEU A 48 -5.87 -9.87 3.55
C LEU A 48 -5.67 -10.29 5.00
N TYR A 49 -6.78 -10.48 5.73
CA TYR A 49 -6.74 -10.77 7.15
C TYR A 49 -5.92 -12.03 7.46
N SER A 50 -5.05 -11.89 8.46
CA SER A 50 -4.38 -12.99 9.15
C SER A 50 -4.22 -12.57 10.61
N PRO A 51 -4.39 -13.49 11.58
CA PRO A 51 -4.13 -13.18 12.99
C PRO A 51 -2.67 -12.77 13.26
N GLU A 52 -1.75 -13.16 12.38
CA GLU A 52 -0.33 -12.80 12.47
C GLU A 52 0.00 -11.48 11.75
N GLN A 53 -0.94 -10.89 11.00
CA GLN A 53 -0.71 -9.62 10.33
C GLN A 53 -1.13 -8.44 11.20
N TYR A 54 -0.19 -7.57 11.54
CA TYR A 54 -0.50 -6.39 12.35
C TYR A 54 0.43 -5.22 12.02
N THR A 55 -0.02 -4.00 12.37
CA THR A 55 0.77 -2.77 12.29
C THR A 55 0.22 -1.76 13.29
N THR A 56 0.91 -0.62 13.45
CA THR A 56 0.45 0.51 14.26
C THR A 56 0.29 1.76 13.42
N ALA A 57 -0.53 2.71 13.90
CA ALA A 57 -0.66 4.01 13.27
C ALA A 57 0.69 4.76 13.16
N ARG A 58 1.55 4.62 14.18
CA ARG A 58 2.91 5.18 14.17
C ARG A 58 3.75 4.60 13.04
N ASP A 59 3.77 3.28 12.92
CA ASP A 59 4.61 2.60 11.92
C ASP A 59 4.15 2.89 10.49
N LEU A 60 2.84 2.99 10.27
CA LEU A 60 2.31 3.43 8.97
C LEU A 60 2.71 4.87 8.65
N ALA A 61 2.75 5.78 9.64
CA ALA A 61 3.23 7.14 9.45
C ALA A 61 4.73 7.18 9.10
N VAL A 62 5.54 6.31 9.73
CA VAL A 62 6.97 6.13 9.38
C VAL A 62 7.10 5.67 7.93
N LEU A 63 6.34 4.65 7.52
CA LEU A 63 6.36 4.15 6.15
C LEU A 63 5.97 5.23 5.12
N VAL A 64 4.91 6.00 5.39
CA VAL A 64 4.47 7.09 4.51
C VAL A 64 5.56 8.16 4.40
N THR A 65 6.22 8.50 5.51
CA THR A 65 7.31 9.49 5.52
C THR A 65 8.49 9.00 4.69
N ALA A 66 8.89 7.73 4.84
CA ALA A 66 9.95 7.12 4.05
C ALA A 66 9.61 7.13 2.55
N LEU A 67 8.38 6.74 2.18
CA LEU A 67 7.93 6.77 0.79
C LEU A 67 7.99 8.17 0.16
N ARG A 68 7.55 9.20 0.90
CA ARG A 68 7.57 10.59 0.41
C ARG A 68 8.99 11.12 0.24
N ASN A 69 9.91 10.75 1.14
CA ASN A 69 11.28 11.23 1.12
C ASN A 69 12.15 10.49 0.08
N ASP A 70 12.02 9.16 0.03
CA ASP A 70 12.89 8.30 -0.77
C ASP A 70 12.37 8.15 -2.21
N PHE A 71 11.06 8.31 -2.42
CA PHE A 71 10.40 8.14 -3.72
C PHE A 71 9.40 9.26 -4.08
N PRO A 72 9.81 10.55 -3.99
CA PRO A 72 8.92 11.68 -4.26
C PRO A 72 8.31 11.67 -5.68
N GLN A 73 9.01 11.06 -6.65
CA GLN A 73 8.53 10.91 -8.03
C GLN A 73 7.23 10.10 -8.16
N TYR A 74 6.88 9.28 -7.16
CA TYR A 74 5.64 8.49 -7.16
C TYR A 74 4.48 9.17 -6.42
N ALA A 75 4.69 10.36 -5.82
CA ALA A 75 3.62 11.10 -5.15
C ALA A 75 2.36 11.28 -6.04
N PRO A 76 2.46 11.58 -7.36
CA PRO A 76 1.28 11.71 -8.22
C PRO A 76 0.43 10.44 -8.34
N TRP A 77 0.99 9.25 -8.05
CA TRP A 77 0.24 7.99 -8.12
C TRP A 77 -0.76 7.83 -6.99
N PHE A 78 -0.50 8.46 -5.84
CA PHE A 78 -1.38 8.41 -4.67
C PHE A 78 -2.55 9.39 -4.77
N SER A 79 -2.47 10.40 -5.64
CA SER A 79 -3.52 11.39 -5.89
C SER A 79 -4.38 11.08 -7.11
N ILE A 80 -4.27 9.88 -7.71
CA ILE A 80 -5.09 9.49 -8.86
C ILE A 80 -6.56 9.32 -8.42
N GLU A 81 -7.47 10.13 -8.94
CA GLU A 81 -8.91 10.08 -8.58
C GLU A 81 -9.65 8.87 -9.17
N GLY A 82 -9.14 8.30 -10.26
CA GLY A 82 -9.72 7.13 -10.91
C GLY A 82 -8.94 6.72 -12.15
N LEU A 83 -9.23 5.52 -12.65
CA LEU A 83 -8.65 4.97 -13.88
C LEU A 83 -9.73 4.74 -14.92
N ALA A 84 -9.41 5.00 -16.20
CA ALA A 84 -10.24 4.57 -17.32
C ALA A 84 -9.74 3.22 -17.85
N VAL A 85 -10.62 2.22 -17.89
CA VAL A 85 -10.34 0.91 -18.49
C VAL A 85 -11.38 0.66 -19.57
N GLY A 86 -10.97 0.85 -20.84
CA GLY A 86 -11.89 0.88 -21.96
C GLY A 86 -12.95 1.98 -21.78
N LYS A 87 -14.24 1.59 -21.80
CA LYS A 87 -15.36 2.52 -21.57
C LYS A 87 -15.75 2.68 -20.09
N LYS A 88 -15.10 1.96 -19.16
CA LYS A 88 -15.46 1.98 -17.74
C LYS A 88 -14.55 2.92 -16.96
N ALA A 89 -15.15 3.82 -16.17
CA ALA A 89 -14.43 4.61 -15.18
C ALA A 89 -14.40 3.85 -13.84
N LEU A 90 -13.22 3.68 -13.28
CA LEU A 90 -12.96 3.02 -12.01
C LEU A 90 -12.55 4.09 -10.99
N PRO A 91 -13.46 4.58 -10.13
CA PRO A 91 -13.12 5.59 -9.14
C PRO A 91 -12.18 5.02 -8.06
N ASN A 92 -11.33 5.88 -7.50
CA ASN A 92 -10.48 5.54 -6.36
C ASN A 92 -11.33 5.23 -5.12
N TYR A 93 -10.90 4.26 -4.31
CA TYR A 93 -11.50 4.01 -3.00
C TYR A 93 -11.19 5.09 -1.96
N ASN A 94 -10.13 5.86 -2.14
CA ASN A 94 -9.92 7.07 -1.34
C ASN A 94 -10.80 8.22 -1.87
N LEU A 95 -12.01 8.31 -1.36
CA LEU A 95 -12.99 9.34 -1.75
C LEU A 95 -12.62 10.76 -1.30
N LEU A 96 -11.55 10.93 -0.51
CA LEU A 96 -11.07 12.25 -0.11
C LEU A 96 -10.33 12.95 -1.25
N ILE A 97 -9.69 12.20 -2.15
CA ILE A 97 -8.96 12.75 -3.30
C ILE A 97 -9.95 13.48 -4.22
N GLY A 98 -9.66 14.73 -4.55
CA GLY A 98 -10.52 15.60 -5.37
C GLY A 98 -11.74 16.17 -4.63
N ARG A 99 -11.98 15.78 -3.37
CA ARG A 99 -13.17 16.21 -2.59
C ARG A 99 -12.86 16.91 -1.28
N TYR A 100 -11.67 16.70 -0.71
CA TYR A 100 -11.20 17.37 0.50
C TYR A 100 -10.00 18.26 0.17
N PRO A 101 -10.05 19.58 0.44
CA PRO A 101 -8.92 20.48 0.21
C PRO A 101 -7.66 20.00 0.94
N GLY A 102 -6.58 19.75 0.19
CA GLY A 102 -5.29 19.28 0.73
C GLY A 102 -5.13 17.76 0.81
N ALA A 103 -6.12 16.96 0.40
CA ALA A 103 -5.94 15.52 0.28
C ALA A 103 -5.04 15.15 -0.92
N ASP A 104 -3.90 14.53 -0.64
CA ASP A 104 -2.87 14.18 -1.63
C ASP A 104 -2.56 12.67 -1.70
N GLY A 105 -3.35 11.83 -1.02
CA GLY A 105 -3.12 10.39 -0.88
C GLY A 105 -3.61 9.85 0.47
N MET A 106 -3.12 8.74 1.02
CA MET A 106 -2.24 7.72 0.44
C MET A 106 -3.06 6.48 0.05
N LYS A 107 -3.47 5.67 1.03
CA LYS A 107 -4.19 4.42 0.80
C LYS A 107 -5.26 4.23 1.88
N THR A 108 -6.45 3.81 1.47
CA THR A 108 -7.53 3.36 2.37
C THR A 108 -7.46 1.85 2.61
N GLY A 109 -8.02 1.36 3.71
CA GLY A 109 -8.11 -0.07 4.00
C GLY A 109 -9.16 -0.34 5.08
N PHE A 110 -9.74 -1.53 5.05
CA PHE A 110 -10.59 -2.09 6.10
C PHE A 110 -10.19 -3.56 6.30
N VAL A 111 -10.39 -4.07 7.52
CA VAL A 111 -10.25 -5.50 7.84
C VAL A 111 -11.64 -6.11 7.86
#